data_AF-A0A942BNI1-F1
#
_entry.id   AF-A0A942BNI1-F1
#
_cell.length_a   1.000
_cell.length_b   1.000
_cell.length_c   1.000
_cell.angle_alpha   90.00
_cell.angle_beta   90.00
_cell.angle_gamma   90.00
#
_symmetry.space_group_name_H-M   'P 1'
#
loop_
_entity.id
_entity.type
_entity.pdbx_description
1 polymer ?
#
loop_
_entity_poly.entity_id
_entity_poly.type
_entity_poly.pdbx_seq_one_letter_code
_entity_poly.pdbx_strand_id
1 'polypeptide(L)'
;MSASKTRIDWALLLLRVAVGLGLMIHAIPALRTGSASFHHAAQLGAALAQAMGGVLILIGLFQPVVCLVLVIVLSVPLVDGWFHGAPLLGHLDLLLHILTIGACGLGGAGKWGLSKG
;
A
#
# COMPACT_ATOMS: atom_id res chain seq x y z
N MET A 1 10.33 -28.55 2.26
CA MET A 1 9.18 -28.97 1.43
C MET A 1 8.92 -27.88 0.38
N SER A 2 8.99 -28.19 -0.91
CA SER A 2 8.67 -27.22 -1.97
C SER A 2 7.16 -26.97 -1.99
N ALA A 3 6.73 -25.71 -1.94
CA ALA A 3 5.33 -25.37 -2.12
C ALA A 3 4.90 -25.64 -3.58
N SER A 4 3.69 -26.17 -3.76
CA SER A 4 3.10 -26.30 -5.10
C SER A 4 2.92 -24.91 -5.74
N LYS A 5 3.15 -24.81 -7.06
CA LYS A 5 2.96 -23.58 -7.83
C LYS A 5 1.58 -22.96 -7.61
N THR A 6 0.54 -23.80 -7.58
CA THR A 6 -0.84 -23.39 -7.31
C THR A 6 -0.98 -22.71 -5.95
N ARG A 7 -0.31 -23.21 -4.90
CA ARG A 7 -0.34 -22.58 -3.58
C ARG A 7 0.33 -21.21 -3.57
N ILE A 8 1.44 -21.07 -4.28
CA ILE A 8 2.15 -19.79 -4.41
C ILE A 8 1.27 -18.77 -5.14
N ASP A 9 0.59 -19.18 -6.21
CA ASP A 9 -0.29 -18.29 -6.97
C ASP A 9 -1.50 -17.82 -6.14
N TRP A 10 -2.12 -18.72 -5.37
CA TRP A 10 -3.18 -18.34 -4.41
C TRP A 10 -2.68 -17.42 -3.31
N ALA A 11 -1.50 -17.69 -2.74
CA ALA A 11 -0.92 -16.85 -1.71
C ALA A 11 -0.66 -15.41 -2.21
N LEU A 12 -0.16 -15.27 -3.44
CA LEU A 12 0.06 -13.96 -4.06
C LEU A 12 -1.25 -13.23 -4.37
N LEU A 13 -2.29 -13.97 -4.78
CA LEU A 13 -3.62 -13.40 -4.98
C LEU A 13 -4.20 -12.88 -3.66
N LEU A 14 -4.12 -13.66 -2.58
CA LEU A 14 -4.58 -13.25 -1.26
C LEU A 14 -3.79 -12.04 -0.74
N LEU A 15 -2.48 -12.02 -0.94
CA LEU A 15 -1.63 -10.87 -0.56
C LEU A 15 -2.07 -9.60 -1.28
N ARG A 16 -2.36 -9.69 -2.58
CA ARG A 16 -2.85 -8.56 -3.39
C ARG A 16 -4.21 -8.07 -2.94
N VAL A 17 -5.14 -8.99 -2.65
CA VAL A 17 -6.47 -8.64 -2.12
C VAL A 17 -6.33 -7.96 -0.76
N ALA A 18 -5.49 -8.50 0.14
CA ALA A 18 -5.25 -7.93 1.46
C ALA A 18 -4.66 -6.52 1.38
N VAL A 19 -3.64 -6.30 0.56
CA VAL A 19 -3.02 -4.97 0.37
C VAL A 19 -4.00 -3.99 -0.28
N GLY A 20 -4.67 -4.41 -1.35
CA GLY A 20 -5.62 -3.57 -2.08
C GLY A 20 -6.79 -3.11 -1.20
N LEU A 21 -7.44 -4.03 -0.49
CA LEU A 21 -8.51 -3.71 0.45
C LEU A 21 -8.00 -2.93 1.66
N GLY A 22 -6.82 -3.27 2.18
CA GLY A 22 -6.20 -2.58 3.32
C GLY A 22 -5.98 -1.09 3.05
N LEU A 23 -5.52 -0.75 1.84
CA LEU A 23 -5.36 0.63 1.39
C LEU A 23 -6.69 1.38 1.30
N MET A 24 -7.74 0.74 0.78
CA MET A 24 -9.07 1.34 0.71
C MET A 24 -9.66 1.60 2.09
N ILE A 25 -9.50 0.66 3.02
CA ILE A 25 -10.00 0.80 4.40
C ILE A 25 -9.28 1.94 5.12
N HIS A 26 -7.95 2.05 4.95
CA HIS A 26 -7.16 3.13 5.56
C HIS A 26 -7.54 4.53 5.06
N ALA A 27 -8.12 4.65 3.86
CA ALA A 27 -8.57 5.92 3.32
C ALA A 27 -9.90 6.41 3.93
N ILE A 28 -10.72 5.52 4.52
CA ILE A 28 -12.07 5.83 5.02
C ILE A 28 -12.08 6.91 6.11
N PRO A 29 -11.20 6.87 7.14
CA PRO A 29 -11.23 7.87 8.22
C PRO A 29 -10.97 9.30 7.71
N ALA A 30 -10.04 9.46 6.77
CA ALA A 30 -9.73 10.75 6.16
C ALA A 30 -10.93 11.31 5.38
N LEU A 31 -11.69 10.44 4.69
CA LEU A 31 -12.90 10.81 3.95
C LEU A 31 -14.09 11.21 4.85
N ARG A 32 -14.07 10.83 6.14
CA ARG A 32 -15.16 11.13 7.09
C ARG A 32 -15.00 12.46 7.81
N THR A 33 -13.83 13.08 7.74
CA THR A 33 -13.58 14.36 8.41
C THR A 33 -13.90 15.51 7.44
N GLY A 34 -14.63 16.52 7.89
CA GLY A 34 -15.18 17.60 7.05
C GLY A 34 -14.61 18.99 7.38
N SER A 35 -13.30 19.10 7.57
CA SER A 35 -12.66 20.35 7.98
C SER A 35 -12.04 21.10 6.81
N ALA A 36 -12.42 22.35 6.56
CA ALA A 36 -11.85 23.17 5.49
C ALA A 36 -10.47 23.77 5.89
N SER A 37 -9.45 22.92 6.01
CA SER A 37 -8.05 23.35 6.22
C SER A 37 -7.12 22.77 5.15
N PHE A 38 -6.02 23.47 4.85
CA PHE A 38 -4.99 22.98 3.92
C PHE A 38 -4.38 21.65 4.37
N HIS A 39 -4.22 21.48 5.68
CA HIS A 39 -3.74 20.23 6.26
C HIS A 39 -4.72 19.07 5.99
N HIS A 40 -6.02 19.33 6.16
CA HIS A 40 -7.06 18.35 5.86
C HIS A 40 -7.13 18.05 4.35
N ALA A 41 -6.98 19.05 3.48
CA ALA A 41 -6.91 18.83 2.03
C ALA A 41 -5.74 17.93 1.62
N ALA A 42 -4.56 18.10 2.24
CA ALA A 42 -3.41 17.23 2.02
C ALA A 42 -3.67 15.79 2.50
N GLN A 43 -4.27 15.63 3.68
CA GLN A 43 -4.67 14.30 4.20
C GLN A 43 -5.71 13.62 3.31
N LEU A 44 -6.69 14.37 2.82
CA LEU A 44 -7.71 13.89 1.90
C LEU A 44 -7.10 13.45 0.56
N GLY A 45 -6.18 14.25 0.01
CA GLY A 45 -5.45 13.92 -1.21
C GLY A 45 -4.62 12.63 -1.06
N ALA A 46 -3.92 12.48 0.06
CA ALA A 46 -3.16 11.26 0.37
C ALA A 46 -4.07 10.04 0.50
N ALA A 47 -5.21 10.17 1.19
CA ALA A 47 -6.19 9.10 1.33
C ALA A 47 -6.82 8.70 -0.01
N LEU A 48 -7.15 9.66 -0.87
CA LEU A 48 -7.62 9.39 -2.23
C LEU A 48 -6.57 8.66 -3.06
N ALA A 49 -5.30 9.08 -2.97
CA ALA A 49 -4.20 8.40 -3.65
C ALA A 49 -4.01 6.96 -3.15
N GLN A 50 -4.14 6.71 -1.84
CA GLN A 50 -4.12 5.37 -1.27
C GLN A 50 -5.28 4.52 -1.76
N ALA A 51 -6.51 5.05 -1.76
CA ALA A 51 -7.68 4.34 -2.25
C ALA A 51 -7.55 3.99 -3.75
N MET A 52 -7.13 4.95 -4.57
CA MET A 52 -6.85 4.72 -6.00
C MET A 52 -5.73 3.70 -6.19
N GLY A 53 -4.65 3.78 -5.41
CA GLY A 53 -3.57 2.80 -5.41
C GLY A 53 -4.05 1.39 -5.05
N GLY A 54 -4.93 1.27 -4.06
CA GLY A 54 -5.58 0.01 -3.69
C GLY A 54 -6.39 -0.57 -4.84
N VAL A 55 -7.19 0.25 -5.54
CA VAL A 55 -7.96 -0.17 -6.72
C VAL A 55 -7.04 -0.62 -7.86
N LEU A 56 -5.97 0.15 -8.15
CA LEU A 56 -5.01 -0.21 -9.19
C LEU A 56 -4.30 -1.53 -8.88
N ILE A 57 -3.95 -1.76 -7.61
CA ILE A 57 -3.40 -3.04 -7.14
C ILE A 57 -4.46 -4.14 -7.29
N LEU A 58 -5.72 -3.93 -6.91
CA LEU A 58 -6.77 -4.94 -7.08
C LEU A 58 -7.04 -5.29 -8.55
N ILE A 59 -6.90 -4.34 -9.47
CA ILE A 59 -7.06 -4.57 -10.92
C ILE A 59 -5.77 -5.11 -11.55
N GLY A 60 -4.61 -4.87 -10.92
CA GLY A 60 -3.31 -5.38 -11.36
C GLY A 60 -2.67 -4.47 -12.40
N LEU A 61 -3.14 -3.24 -12.48
CA LEU A 61 -2.68 -2.22 -13.40
C LEU A 61 -1.49 -1.47 -12.78
N PHE A 62 -0.37 -1.40 -13.48
CA PHE A 62 0.86 -0.75 -13.02
C PHE A 62 1.32 -1.17 -11.60
N GLN A 63 0.94 -2.37 -11.15
CA GLN A 63 1.13 -2.82 -9.78
C GLN A 63 2.54 -2.60 -9.22
N PRO A 64 3.66 -2.95 -9.90
CA PRO A 64 4.99 -2.69 -9.33
C PRO A 64 5.27 -1.19 -9.14
N VAL A 65 4.82 -0.34 -10.06
CA VAL A 65 5.00 1.12 -9.99
C VAL A 65 4.15 1.69 -8.85
N VAL A 66 2.88 1.29 -8.77
CA VAL A 66 1.95 1.74 -7.72
C VAL A 66 2.47 1.34 -6.34
N CYS A 67 2.91 0.09 -6.16
CA CYS A 67 3.50 -0.36 -4.90
C CYS A 67 4.77 0.43 -4.54
N LEU A 68 5.65 0.70 -5.50
CA LEU A 68 6.89 1.46 -5.26
C LEU A 68 6.58 2.90 -4.83
N VAL A 69 5.66 3.57 -5.53
CA VAL A 69 5.23 4.94 -5.16
C VAL A 69 4.61 4.96 -3.76
N LEU A 70 3.73 4.00 -3.44
CA LEU A 70 3.10 3.91 -2.12
C LEU A 70 4.13 3.66 -1.01
N VAL A 71 5.11 2.78 -1.23
CA VAL A 71 6.21 2.54 -0.27
C VAL A 71 6.99 3.83 -0.01
N ILE A 72 7.35 4.57 -1.05
CA ILE A 72 8.06 5.85 -0.91
C ILE A 72 7.21 6.84 -0.12
N VAL A 73 5.97 7.09 -0.53
CA VAL A 73 5.08 8.08 0.10
C VAL A 73 4.82 7.74 1.57
N LEU A 74 4.59 6.47 1.89
CA LEU A 74 4.35 6.03 3.27
C LEU A 74 5.61 6.03 4.13
N SER A 75 6.80 5.89 3.53
CA SER A 75 8.06 5.93 4.28
C SER A 75 8.45 7.33 4.77
N VAL A 76 7.99 8.39 4.10
CA VAL A 76 8.31 9.79 4.47
C VAL A 76 7.98 10.11 5.94
N PRO A 77 6.74 9.90 6.45
CA PRO A 77 6.42 10.20 7.85
C PRO A 77 7.18 9.32 8.86
N LEU A 78 7.56 8.09 8.47
CA LEU A 78 8.39 7.20 9.29
C LEU A 78 9.80 7.78 9.45
N VAL A 79 10.42 8.14 8.33
CA VAL A 79 11.77 8.69 8.30
C VAL A 79 11.82 10.02 9.04
N ASP A 80 10.83 10.89 8.82
CA ASP A 80 10.70 12.16 9.54
C ASP A 80 10.55 11.93 11.05
N GLY A 81 9.68 11.00 11.47
CA GLY A 81 9.53 10.63 12.87
C GLY A 81 10.84 10.13 13.50
N TRP A 82 11.61 9.33 12.79
CA TRP A 82 12.92 8.85 13.28
C TRP A 82 13.93 9.98 13.45
N PHE A 83 13.97 10.95 12.54
CA PHE A 83 14.81 12.15 12.68
C PHE A 83 14.43 12.98 13.92
N HIS A 84 13.15 12.95 14.32
CA HIS A 84 12.65 13.62 15.51
C HIS A 84 12.70 12.73 16.79
N GLY A 85 13.40 11.60 16.75
CA GLY A 85 13.64 10.73 17.91
C GLY A 85 12.52 9.73 18.22
N ALA A 86 11.58 9.51 17.30
CA ALA A 86 10.58 8.46 17.47
C ALA A 86 11.24 7.07 17.48
N PRO A 87 10.78 6.13 18.33
CA PRO A 87 11.32 4.78 18.34
C PRO A 87 11.07 4.09 17.00
N LEU A 88 12.05 3.29 16.55
CA LEU A 88 12.02 2.64 15.23
C LEU A 88 10.74 1.80 15.03
N LEU A 89 10.32 1.11 16.08
CA LEU A 89 9.12 0.26 16.13
C LEU A 89 7.88 1.01 16.68
N GLY A 90 7.97 2.32 16.88
CA GLY A 90 6.85 3.15 17.38
C GLY A 90 5.64 3.17 16.44
N HIS A 91 5.87 2.88 15.15
CA HIS A 91 4.84 2.85 14.11
C HIS A 91 4.82 1.47 13.43
N LEU A 92 4.74 0.40 14.23
CA LEU A 92 4.78 -0.99 13.76
C LEU A 92 3.74 -1.28 12.67
N ASP A 93 2.52 -0.76 12.84
CA ASP A 93 1.42 -0.89 11.87
C ASP A 93 1.83 -0.37 10.49
N LEU A 94 2.35 0.86 10.43
CA LEU A 94 2.77 1.49 9.19
C LEU A 94 3.98 0.78 8.56
N LEU A 95 4.90 0.29 9.39
CA LEU A 95 6.05 -0.51 8.95
C LEU A 95 5.61 -1.84 8.31
N LEU A 96 4.68 -2.55 8.93
CA LEU A 96 4.06 -3.77 8.40
C LEU A 96 3.31 -3.48 7.10
N HIS A 97 2.62 -2.35 7.04
CA HIS A 97 1.90 -1.92 5.85
C HIS A 97 2.87 -1.68 4.66
N ILE A 98 3.98 -0.97 4.89
CA ILE A 98 5.01 -0.77 3.87
C ILE A 98 5.62 -2.10 3.42
N LEU A 99 5.93 -2.99 4.36
CA LEU A 99 6.51 -4.30 4.05
C LEU A 99 5.57 -5.15 3.19
N THR A 100 4.27 -5.15 3.52
CA THR A 100 3.25 -5.90 2.78
C THR A 100 2.99 -5.32 1.39
N ILE A 101 2.97 -3.99 1.23
CA ILE A 101 2.91 -3.35 -0.10
C ILE A 101 4.14 -3.71 -0.93
N GLY A 102 5.33 -3.64 -0.34
CA GLY A 102 6.59 -4.01 -0.98
C GLY A 102 6.60 -5.47 -1.42
N ALA A 103 6.19 -6.39 -0.54
CA ALA A 103 6.04 -7.81 -0.86
C ALA A 103 5.01 -8.06 -1.97
N CYS A 104 3.90 -7.32 -1.99
CA CYS A 104 2.89 -7.39 -3.05
C CYS A 104 3.44 -6.88 -4.40
N GLY A 105 4.25 -5.83 -4.38
CA GLY A 105 4.93 -5.30 -5.56
C GLY A 105 5.95 -6.29 -6.11
N LEU A 106 6.85 -6.79 -5.28
CA LEU A 106 7.92 -7.72 -5.66
C LEU A 106 7.40 -9.11 -6.06
N GLY A 107 6.43 -9.64 -5.32
CA GLY A 107 5.84 -10.96 -5.59
C GLY A 107 4.79 -10.95 -6.71
N GLY A 108 4.15 -9.81 -6.97
CA GLY A 108 3.12 -9.64 -8.00
C GLY A 108 3.63 -9.13 -9.35
N ALA A 109 4.84 -8.54 -9.39
CA ALA A 109 5.44 -8.01 -10.61
C ALA A 109 5.48 -9.05 -11.73
N GLY A 110 4.74 -8.79 -12.82
CA GLY A 110 4.75 -9.59 -14.04
C GLY A 110 3.84 -10.84 -14.06
N LYS A 111 3.25 -11.27 -12.93
CA LYS A 111 2.24 -12.36 -12.96
C LYS A 111 0.86 -11.89 -13.38
N TRP A 112 0.50 -10.66 -12.99
CA TRP A 112 -0.87 -10.15 -13.15
C TRP A 112 -0.96 -8.79 -13.83
N GLY A 113 0.16 -8.31 -14.38
CA GLY A 113 0.18 -7.07 -15.13
C GLY A 113 -0.63 -7.20 -16.42
N LEU A 114 -1.52 -6.25 -16.66
CA LEU A 114 -2.28 -6.12 -17.91
C LEU A 114 -1.39 -5.96 -19.17
N SER A 115 -0.08 -5.74 -18.99
CA SER A 115 0.93 -5.65 -20.06
C SER A 115 1.27 -6.99 -20.74
N LYS A 116 0.55 -8.09 -20.44
CA LYS A 116 0.64 -9.36 -21.15
C LYS A 116 -0.56 -9.59 -22.08
N GLY A 117 -0.96 -8.53 -22.78
CA GLY A 117 -1.77 -8.59 -23.99
C GLY A 117 -0.85 -8.34 -25.19
#